data_AF-A0A2J8NDL8-F1
#
_entry.id   AF-A0A2J8NDL8-F1
#
_cell.length_a   1.000
_cell.length_b   1.000
_cell.length_c   1.000
_cell.angle_alpha   90.00
_cell.angle_beta   90.00
_cell.angle_gamma   90.00
#
_symmetry.space_group_name_H-M   'P 1'
#
loop_
_entity.id
_entity.type
_entity.pdbx_description
1 polymer ?
#
loop_
_entity_poly.entity_id
_entity_poly.type
_entity_poly.pdbx_seq_one_letter_code
_entity_poly.pdbx_strand_id
1 'polypeptide(L)'
;MVLAELYVSDREGSDATGDGTKEKPFKTGLKALMTVGKEPFPTIYVDSQKENERWNVISKSQLKNIKKMWHREQMKNESREKKEVKISALEGYRGQRVKVFGWVHRLRRQGKNLMFLVLRDGTGYLQCVLADELCQCYNGVLLSTESSVAVYGMLNLTPKGKQAPGG
;
A
#
# COMPACT_ATOMS: atom_id res chain seq x y z
N MET A 1 -22.94 -8.50 -5.50
CA MET A 1 -23.98 -7.75 -4.75
C MET A 1 -23.32 -7.14 -3.53
N VAL A 2 -23.58 -5.86 -3.24
CA VAL A 2 -23.12 -5.25 -1.99
C VAL A 2 -24.14 -5.66 -0.92
N LEU A 3 -23.72 -6.43 0.09
CA LEU A 3 -24.58 -6.78 1.20
C LEU A 3 -24.96 -5.49 1.96
N ALA A 4 -26.24 -5.29 2.24
CA ALA A 4 -26.73 -4.13 2.98
C ALA A 4 -26.27 -4.15 4.46
N GLU A 5 -26.00 -5.34 4.98
CA GLU A 5 -25.58 -5.61 6.35
C GLU A 5 -24.46 -6.67 6.34
N LEU A 6 -23.53 -6.56 7.29
CA LEU A 6 -22.48 -7.55 7.51
C LEU A 6 -22.45 -7.98 8.97
N TYR A 7 -22.17 -9.26 9.19
CA TYR A 7 -22.13 -9.88 10.50
C TYR A 7 -20.71 -10.32 10.83
N VAL A 8 -20.24 -9.93 12.00
CA VAL A 8 -18.91 -10.26 12.53
C VAL A 8 -19.09 -10.87 13.91
N SER A 9 -18.58 -12.08 14.12
CA SER A 9 -18.61 -12.74 15.42
C SER A 9 -17.21 -13.22 15.76
N ASP A 10 -16.65 -12.74 16.87
CA ASP A 10 -15.34 -13.22 17.34
C ASP A 10 -15.46 -14.66 17.88
N ARG A 11 -16.67 -15.03 18.33
CA ARG A 11 -17.00 -16.34 18.92
C ARG A 11 -17.20 -17.43 17.86
N GLU A 12 -18.00 -17.13 16.84
CA GLU A 12 -18.50 -18.13 15.88
C GLU A 12 -18.09 -17.85 14.43
N GLY A 13 -17.47 -16.69 14.17
CA GLY A 13 -17.10 -16.28 12.83
C GLY A 13 -15.82 -16.91 12.31
N SER A 14 -15.67 -16.87 10.98
CA SER A 14 -14.48 -17.37 10.27
C SER A 14 -14.05 -16.37 9.19
N ASP A 15 -12.78 -15.96 9.22
CA ASP A 15 -12.22 -15.10 8.16
C ASP A 15 -11.77 -15.87 6.91
N ALA A 16 -11.73 -17.20 7.00
CA ALA A 16 -11.38 -18.08 5.90
C ALA A 16 -12.62 -18.50 5.09
N THR A 17 -13.72 -18.81 5.78
CA THR A 17 -14.92 -19.43 5.19
C THR A 17 -16.20 -18.62 5.42
N GLY A 18 -16.18 -17.58 6.26
CA GLY A 18 -17.30 -16.68 6.43
C GLY A 18 -17.55 -15.84 5.18
N ASP A 19 -18.82 -15.55 4.92
CA ASP A 19 -19.27 -14.68 3.81
C ASP A 19 -19.85 -13.35 4.30
N GLY A 20 -19.97 -13.18 5.63
CA GLY A 20 -20.48 -11.98 6.26
C GLY A 20 -21.99 -11.97 6.46
N THR A 21 -22.68 -13.06 6.17
CA THR A 21 -24.09 -13.26 6.51
C THR A 21 -24.26 -13.63 7.99
N LYS A 22 -25.50 -13.59 8.49
CA LYS A 22 -25.83 -14.06 9.86
C LYS A 22 -25.43 -15.52 10.09
N GLU A 23 -25.53 -16.36 9.07
CA GLU A 23 -25.26 -17.80 9.14
C GLU A 23 -23.77 -18.10 9.09
N LYS A 24 -23.01 -17.30 8.33
CA LYS A 24 -21.55 -17.46 8.16
C LYS A 24 -20.85 -16.11 8.39
N PRO A 25 -20.86 -15.60 9.64
CA PRO A 25 -20.26 -14.31 9.95
C PRO A 25 -18.74 -14.36 9.75
N PHE A 26 -18.16 -13.20 9.45
CA PHE A 26 -16.71 -13.04 9.52
C PHE A 26 -16.24 -13.12 10.98
N LYS A 27 -14.98 -13.52 11.19
CA LYS A 27 -14.40 -13.48 12.53
C LYS A 27 -14.01 -12.07 12.93
N THR A 28 -13.48 -11.30 11.98
CA THR A 28 -12.99 -9.94 12.23
C THR A 28 -13.69 -8.89 11.39
N GLY A 29 -13.85 -7.69 11.97
CA GLY A 29 -14.36 -6.55 11.24
C GLY A 29 -13.40 -6.08 10.13
N LEU A 30 -12.10 -6.36 10.26
CA LEU A 30 -11.13 -6.07 9.20
C LEU A 30 -11.43 -6.89 7.95
N LYS A 31 -11.67 -8.20 8.10
CA LYS A 31 -12.07 -9.06 6.98
C LYS A 31 -13.36 -8.57 6.33
N ALA A 32 -14.34 -8.16 7.13
CA ALA A 32 -15.58 -7.58 6.63
C ALA A 32 -15.32 -6.34 5.75
N LEU A 33 -14.51 -5.37 6.21
CA LEU A 33 -14.17 -4.19 5.41
C LEU A 33 -13.34 -4.53 4.16
N MET A 34 -12.44 -5.51 4.24
CA MET A 34 -11.66 -5.97 3.10
C MET A 34 -12.53 -6.59 2.01
N THR A 35 -13.58 -7.33 2.37
CA THR A 35 -14.54 -7.92 1.41
C THR A 35 -15.37 -6.85 0.69
N VAL A 36 -15.73 -5.75 1.38
CA VAL A 36 -16.47 -4.64 0.76
C VAL A 36 -15.56 -3.81 -0.15
N GLY A 37 -14.33 -3.56 0.29
CA GLY A 37 -13.28 -2.93 -0.51
C GLY A 37 -13.43 -1.41 -0.77
N LYS A 38 -14.61 -0.82 -0.59
CA LYS A 38 -14.82 0.63 -0.78
C LYS A 38 -15.94 1.19 0.11
N GLU A 39 -15.88 2.49 0.38
CA GLU A 39 -16.96 3.21 1.03
C GLU A 39 -18.13 3.51 0.06
N PRO A 40 -19.38 3.66 0.55
CA PRO A 40 -19.80 3.54 1.95
C PRO A 40 -19.82 2.09 2.44
N PHE A 41 -19.40 1.88 3.69
CA PHE A 41 -19.50 0.56 4.31
C PHE A 41 -20.94 0.27 4.77
N PRO A 42 -21.41 -0.97 4.63
CA PRO A 42 -22.71 -1.39 5.15
C PRO A 42 -22.75 -1.37 6.67
N THR A 43 -23.95 -1.48 7.23
CA THR A 43 -24.11 -1.62 8.68
C THR A 43 -23.47 -2.93 9.14
N ILE A 44 -22.54 -2.84 10.10
CA ILE A 44 -21.84 -4.00 10.65
C ILE A 44 -22.44 -4.34 12.01
N TYR A 45 -22.88 -5.58 12.16
CA TYR A 45 -23.33 -6.17 13.41
C TYR A 45 -22.22 -7.01 14.04
N VAL A 46 -22.07 -6.89 15.35
CA VAL A 46 -21.11 -7.62 16.19
C VAL A 46 -21.83 -8.39 17.29
N ASP A 47 -21.17 -9.37 17.90
CA ASP A 47 -21.70 -10.07 19.09
C ASP A 47 -22.12 -9.05 20.16
N SER A 48 -23.38 -9.11 20.59
CA SER A 48 -23.84 -8.29 21.70
C SER A 48 -23.30 -8.81 23.04
N GLN A 49 -23.17 -7.90 24.00
CA GLN A 49 -22.77 -8.22 25.36
C GLN A 49 -23.97 -8.49 26.28
N LYS A 50 -25.20 -8.21 25.82
CA LYS A 50 -26.41 -8.45 26.61
C LYS A 50 -26.88 -9.89 26.45
N GLU A 51 -27.37 -10.47 27.54
CA GLU A 51 -27.73 -11.89 27.62
C GLU A 51 -28.89 -12.28 26.68
N ASN A 52 -29.80 -11.35 26.38
CA ASN A 52 -30.97 -11.58 25.52
C ASN A 52 -30.85 -10.94 24.12
N GLU A 53 -29.66 -10.51 23.71
CA GLU A 53 -29.44 -9.90 22.41
C GLU A 53 -28.27 -10.61 21.74
N ARG A 54 -28.44 -11.12 20.51
CA ARG A 54 -27.34 -11.78 19.78
C ARG A 54 -26.44 -10.78 19.08
N TRP A 55 -27.04 -9.79 18.41
CA TRP A 55 -26.36 -8.86 17.52
C TRP A 55 -26.55 -7.43 18.01
N ASN A 56 -25.48 -6.65 17.99
CA ASN A 56 -25.54 -5.20 18.20
C ASN A 56 -24.79 -4.49 17.07
N VAL A 57 -25.20 -3.27 16.74
CA VAL A 57 -24.47 -2.45 15.75
C VAL A 57 -23.09 -2.12 16.32
N ILE A 58 -22.06 -2.26 15.49
CA ILE A 58 -20.70 -1.94 15.89
C ILE A 58 -20.61 -0.49 16.38
N SER A 59 -19.91 -0.28 17.50
CA SER A 59 -19.76 1.08 18.01
C SER A 59 -18.91 1.95 17.09
N LYS A 60 -19.12 3.27 17.12
CA LYS A 60 -18.35 4.25 16.31
C LYS A 60 -16.84 4.15 16.59
N SER A 61 -16.43 3.88 17.83
CA SER A 61 -15.03 3.74 18.21
C SER A 61 -14.39 2.47 17.63
N GLN A 62 -15.09 1.33 17.72
CA GLN A 62 -14.65 0.08 17.10
C GLN A 62 -14.54 0.23 15.59
N LEU A 63 -15.56 0.79 14.93
CA LEU A 63 -15.54 1.03 13.49
C LEU A 63 -14.37 1.92 13.09
N LYS A 64 -14.10 3.02 13.83
CA LYS A 64 -12.95 3.89 13.59
C LYS A 64 -11.62 3.15 13.67
N ASN A 65 -11.46 2.26 14.66
CA ASN A 65 -10.24 1.48 14.83
C ASN A 65 -10.05 0.46 13.68
N ILE A 66 -11.12 -0.23 13.29
CA ILE A 66 -11.09 -1.18 12.17
C ILE A 66 -10.81 -0.45 10.85
N LYS A 67 -11.42 0.72 10.61
CA LYS A 67 -11.11 1.56 9.44
C LYS A 67 -9.63 1.95 9.40
N LYS A 68 -9.03 2.33 10.52
CA LYS A 68 -7.58 2.60 10.60
C LYS A 68 -6.74 1.37 10.22
N MET A 69 -7.11 0.19 10.71
CA MET A 69 -6.43 -1.06 10.33
C MET A 69 -6.61 -1.38 8.85
N TRP A 70 -7.81 -1.18 8.31
CA TRP A 70 -8.13 -1.38 6.90
C TRP A 70 -7.32 -0.45 5.99
N HIS A 71 -7.25 0.86 6.29
CA HIS A 71 -6.39 1.78 5.55
C HIS A 71 -4.91 1.37 5.60
N ARG A 72 -4.42 0.87 6.73
CA ARG A 72 -3.05 0.37 6.85
C ARG A 72 -2.82 -0.88 5.99
N GLU A 73 -3.74 -1.83 6.00
CA GLU A 73 -3.65 -3.03 5.15
C GLU A 73 -3.82 -2.71 3.67
N GLN A 74 -4.63 -1.72 3.28
CA GLN A 74 -4.67 -1.21 1.90
C GLN A 74 -3.30 -0.69 1.47
N MET A 75 -2.67 0.19 2.27
CA MET A 75 -1.32 0.70 2.00
C MET A 75 -0.26 -0.40 1.94
N LYS A 76 -0.40 -1.44 2.79
CA LYS A 76 0.50 -2.60 2.80
C LYS A 76 0.27 -3.53 1.62
N ASN A 77 -0.97 -3.77 1.23
CA ASN A 77 -1.29 -4.60 0.07
C ASN A 77 -0.84 -3.91 -1.22
N GLU A 78 -1.10 -2.61 -1.36
CA GLU A 78 -0.50 -1.78 -2.40
C GLU A 78 1.02 -1.88 -2.40
N SER A 79 1.66 -1.99 -1.22
CA SER A 79 3.11 -2.21 -1.09
C SER A 79 3.60 -3.61 -1.44
N ARG A 80 2.76 -4.64 -1.25
CA ARG A 80 3.06 -6.05 -1.54
C ARG A 80 2.79 -6.41 -3.00
N GLU A 81 1.85 -5.75 -3.65
CA GLU A 81 1.64 -5.86 -5.11
C GLU A 81 2.79 -5.27 -5.92
N LYS A 82 3.73 -4.59 -5.27
CA LYS A 82 4.93 -4.04 -5.92
C LYS A 82 5.89 -5.17 -6.20
N LYS A 83 5.97 -5.53 -7.49
CA LYS A 83 6.98 -6.47 -7.95
C LYS A 83 8.35 -5.86 -7.68
N GLU A 84 9.17 -6.61 -6.97
CA GLU A 84 10.58 -6.31 -6.81
C GLU A 84 11.29 -6.72 -8.10
N VAL A 85 11.95 -5.76 -8.75
CA VAL A 85 12.50 -5.96 -10.09
C VAL A 85 13.94 -5.45 -10.14
N LYS A 86 14.82 -6.22 -10.79
CA LYS A 86 16.19 -5.79 -11.11
C LYS A 86 16.17 -4.77 -12.23
N ILE A 87 17.14 -3.85 -12.24
CA ILE A 87 17.19 -2.78 -13.24
C ILE A 87 17.19 -3.34 -14.67
N SER A 88 17.91 -4.42 -14.92
CA SER A 88 17.95 -5.09 -16.24
C SER A 88 16.60 -5.62 -16.74
N ALA A 89 15.63 -5.87 -15.86
CA ALA A 89 14.33 -6.43 -16.21
C ALA A 89 13.21 -5.38 -16.29
N LEU A 90 13.51 -4.11 -16.03
CA LEU A 90 12.49 -3.05 -15.91
C LEU A 90 11.68 -2.79 -17.18
N GLU A 91 12.21 -3.12 -18.36
CA GLU A 91 11.52 -2.93 -19.63
C GLU A 91 10.12 -3.60 -19.66
N GLY A 92 9.98 -4.80 -19.07
CA GLY A 92 8.69 -5.50 -18.97
C GLY A 92 7.70 -4.91 -17.95
N TYR A 93 8.10 -3.87 -17.23
CA TYR A 93 7.34 -3.27 -16.12
C TYR A 93 7.02 -1.80 -16.35
N ARG A 94 7.18 -1.29 -17.58
CA ARG A 94 6.80 0.08 -17.94
C ARG A 94 5.31 0.32 -17.65
N GLY A 95 5.00 1.49 -17.13
CA GLY A 95 3.64 1.86 -16.70
C GLY A 95 3.17 1.15 -15.42
N GLN A 96 4.03 0.39 -14.74
CA GLN A 96 3.72 -0.27 -13.48
C GLN A 96 4.49 0.36 -12.32
N ARG A 97 3.92 0.22 -11.13
CA ARG A 97 4.57 0.61 -9.88
C ARG A 97 5.53 -0.51 -9.46
N VAL A 98 6.82 -0.19 -9.39
CA VAL A 98 7.88 -1.16 -9.07
C VAL A 98 8.58 -0.80 -7.76
N LYS A 99 9.30 -1.79 -7.21
CA LYS A 99 10.27 -1.63 -6.13
C LYS A 99 11.65 -2.05 -6.66
N VAL A 100 12.64 -1.17 -6.53
CA VAL A 100 14.01 -1.43 -6.98
C VAL A 100 14.96 -1.16 -5.81
N PHE A 101 15.78 -2.15 -5.47
CA PHE A 101 16.89 -2.00 -4.53
C PHE A 101 18.16 -1.60 -5.28
N GLY A 102 18.98 -0.75 -4.66
CA GLY A 102 20.29 -0.44 -5.20
C GLY A 102 21.05 0.60 -4.39
N TRP A 103 22.16 1.05 -4.98
CA TRP A 103 23.05 2.08 -4.44
C TRP A 103 22.89 3.37 -5.24
N VAL A 104 22.86 4.49 -4.54
CA VAL A 104 22.85 5.82 -5.16
C VAL A 104 24.18 6.05 -5.86
N HIS A 105 24.23 5.88 -7.18
CA HIS A 105 25.44 6.10 -7.97
C HIS A 105 25.71 7.58 -8.24
N ARG A 106 24.67 8.36 -8.55
CA ARG A 106 24.75 9.82 -8.66
C ARG A 106 23.57 10.45 -7.94
N LEU A 107 23.80 11.62 -7.38
CA LEU A 107 22.78 12.40 -6.71
C LEU A 107 22.92 13.86 -7.14
N ARG A 108 21.82 14.45 -7.60
CA ARG A 108 21.73 15.89 -7.92
C ARG A 108 20.51 16.48 -7.24
N ARG A 109 20.69 17.62 -6.55
CA ARG A 109 19.58 18.40 -5.97
C ARG A 109 19.32 19.64 -6.83
N GLN A 110 18.05 19.96 -7.06
CA GLN A 110 17.62 21.15 -7.77
C GLN A 110 16.62 21.90 -6.89
N GLY A 111 17.09 22.95 -6.21
CA GLY A 111 16.31 23.62 -5.16
C GLY A 111 16.02 22.69 -3.98
N LYS A 112 14.92 22.96 -3.27
CA LYS A 112 14.49 22.19 -2.09
C LYS A 112 13.46 21.08 -2.41
N ASN A 113 12.88 21.10 -3.61
CA ASN A 113 11.70 20.30 -3.95
C ASN A 113 11.99 19.25 -5.03
N LEU A 114 13.22 19.16 -5.53
CA LEU A 114 13.54 18.20 -6.60
C LEU A 114 14.93 17.59 -6.40
N MET A 115 14.98 16.27 -6.47
CA MET A 115 16.21 15.50 -6.35
C MET A 115 16.22 14.38 -7.41
N PHE A 116 17.31 14.30 -8.15
CA PHE A 116 17.54 13.28 -9.16
C PHE A 116 18.58 12.30 -8.64
N LEU A 117 18.24 11.01 -8.68
CA LEU A 117 19.16 9.92 -8.36
C LEU A 117 19.44 9.13 -9.63
N VAL A 118 20.67 8.67 -9.79
CA VAL A 118 20.97 7.51 -10.63
C VAL A 118 21.20 6.35 -9.69
N LEU A 119 20.30 5.38 -9.68
CA LEU A 119 20.41 4.15 -8.89
C LEU A 119 21.18 3.10 -9.70
N ARG A 120 21.99 2.27 -9.04
CA ARG A 120 22.59 1.08 -9.65
C ARG A 120 22.37 -0.14 -8.76
N ASP A 121 22.26 -1.32 -9.34
CA ASP A 121 22.06 -2.58 -8.59
C ASP A 121 23.00 -3.71 -9.04
N GLY A 122 24.01 -3.37 -9.86
CA GLY A 122 24.92 -4.31 -10.51
C GLY A 122 24.44 -4.82 -11.87
N THR A 123 23.16 -4.66 -12.20
CA THR A 123 22.56 -5.11 -13.47
C THR A 123 22.28 -3.95 -14.44
N GLY A 124 22.34 -2.72 -13.95
CA GLY A 124 22.19 -1.52 -14.78
C GLY A 124 22.15 -0.25 -13.95
N TYR A 125 21.73 0.83 -14.61
CA TYR A 125 21.47 2.14 -14.00
C TYR A 125 20.03 2.56 -14.26
N LEU A 126 19.41 3.22 -13.29
CA LEU A 126 18.04 3.73 -13.37
C LEU A 126 17.99 5.17 -12.88
N GLN A 127 17.39 6.06 -13.67
CA GLN A 127 17.13 7.43 -13.23
C GLN A 127 15.86 7.48 -12.36
N CYS A 128 15.98 8.01 -11.15
CA CYS A 128 14.87 8.22 -10.23
C CYS A 128 14.68 9.72 -9.94
N VAL A 129 13.43 10.15 -9.80
CA VAL A 129 13.08 11.52 -9.43
C VAL A 129 12.32 11.49 -8.11
N LEU A 130 12.84 12.19 -7.11
CA LEU A 130 12.19 12.42 -5.82
C LEU A 130 11.78 13.90 -5.77
N ALA A 131 10.52 14.16 -5.41
CA ALA A 131 9.96 15.51 -5.36
C ALA A 131 9.35 15.81 -3.98
N ASP A 132 9.29 17.10 -3.65
CA ASP A 132 8.62 17.68 -2.48
C ASP A 132 9.01 16.98 -1.17
N GLU A 133 8.04 16.39 -0.46
CA GLU A 133 8.24 15.74 0.83
C GLU A 133 9.33 14.65 0.79
N LEU A 134 9.48 13.96 -0.35
CA LEU A 134 10.46 12.88 -0.50
C LEU A 134 11.90 13.38 -0.44
N CYS A 135 12.19 14.60 -0.89
CA CYS A 135 13.52 15.19 -0.80
C CYS A 135 13.73 16.07 0.44
N GLN A 136 12.65 16.48 1.10
CA GLN A 136 12.70 17.32 2.31
C GLN A 136 12.73 16.51 3.62
N CYS A 137 12.32 15.24 3.58
CA CYS A 137 12.39 14.39 4.76
C CYS A 137 13.83 14.20 5.25
N TYR A 138 13.99 13.85 6.53
CA TYR A 138 15.31 13.66 7.16
C TYR A 138 16.24 12.77 6.33
N ASN A 139 15.74 11.62 5.87
CA ASN A 139 16.50 10.70 5.01
C ASN A 139 16.84 11.31 3.65
N GLY A 140 15.93 12.08 3.04
CA GLY A 140 16.16 12.74 1.76
C GLY A 140 17.24 13.83 1.83
N VAL A 141 17.27 14.57 2.94
CA VAL A 141 18.29 15.59 3.20
C VAL A 141 19.67 14.97 3.44
N LEU A 142 19.74 13.86 4.18
CA LEU A 142 20.99 13.17 4.49
C LEU A 142 21.48 12.21 3.40
N LEU A 143 20.64 11.92 2.39
CA LEU A 143 20.99 10.97 1.34
C LEU A 143 22.28 11.38 0.62
N SER A 144 23.19 10.43 0.47
CA SER A 144 24.49 10.60 -0.16
C SER A 144 24.72 9.55 -1.25
N THR A 145 25.73 9.76 -2.10
CA THR A 145 26.21 8.71 -3.01
C THR A 145 26.66 7.49 -2.21
N GLU A 146 26.52 6.30 -2.80
CA GLU A 146 26.79 4.99 -2.17
C GLU A 146 25.82 4.58 -1.07
N SER A 147 24.86 5.42 -0.70
CA SER A 147 23.75 5.02 0.17
C SER A 147 22.95 3.88 -0.47
N SER A 148 22.67 2.84 0.33
CA SER A 148 21.81 1.73 -0.08
C SER A 148 20.35 2.09 0.16
N VAL A 149 19.50 1.98 -0.87
CA VAL A 149 18.10 2.42 -0.81
C VAL A 149 17.16 1.42 -1.50
N ALA A 150 15.89 1.47 -1.09
CA ALA A 150 14.77 0.89 -1.82
C ALA A 150 13.93 2.02 -2.42
N VAL A 151 13.89 2.10 -3.75
CA VAL A 151 13.08 3.09 -4.47
C VAL A 151 11.77 2.47 -4.89
N TYR A 152 10.69 3.21 -4.64
CA TYR A 152 9.32 2.81 -4.94
C TYR A 152 8.71 3.88 -5.84
N GLY A 153 8.26 3.52 -7.04
CA GLY A 153 7.72 4.51 -7.96
C GLY A 153 7.04 3.91 -9.19
N MET A 154 6.38 4.77 -9.96
CA MET A 154 5.86 4.42 -11.29
C MET A 154 7.00 4.44 -12.30
N LEU A 155 7.18 3.36 -13.05
CA LEU A 155 8.17 3.30 -14.11
C LEU A 155 7.62 3.95 -15.38
N ASN A 156 8.07 5.17 -15.67
CA ASN A 156 7.66 5.91 -16.86
C ASN A 156 8.76 5.83 -17.93
N LEU A 157 8.35 5.74 -19.20
CA LEU A 157 9.30 5.91 -20.32
C LEU A 157 9.82 7.35 -20.31
N THR A 158 11.11 7.53 -20.61
CA THR A 158 11.62 8.89 -20.81
C THR A 158 10.92 9.59 -21.99
N PRO A 159 10.67 10.91 -21.87
CA PRO A 159 10.15 11.70 -22.98
C PRO A 159 11.08 11.62 -24.20
N LYS A 160 10.51 11.59 -25.41
CA LYS A 160 11.27 11.58 -26.68
C LYS A 160 12.32 12.70 -26.68
N GLY A 161 13.58 12.34 -26.92
CA GLY A 161 14.72 13.27 -26.99
C GLY A 161 15.47 13.50 -25.68
N LYS A 162 15.05 12.89 -24.56
CA LYS A 162 15.83 12.83 -23.32
C LYS A 162 16.49 11.45 -23.20
N GLN A 163 17.76 11.40 -22.81
CA GLN A 163 18.44 10.14 -22.49
C GLN A 163 18.48 9.97 -20.96
N ALA A 164 17.94 8.86 -20.48
CA ALA A 164 18.26 8.31 -19.17
C ALA A 164 18.95 6.95 -19.36
N PRO A 165 19.93 6.59 -18.51
CA PRO A 165 20.47 5.24 -18.50
C PRO A 165 19.32 4.22 -18.28
N GLY A 166 19.18 3.25 -19.19
CA GLY A 166 18.16 2.18 -19.08
C GLY A 166 16.79 2.47 -19.71
N GLY A 167 16.56 3.66 -20.29
CA GLY A 167 15.33 4.04 -20.99
C GLY A 167 14.31 4.80 -20.17
#